data_AF-A0AAU2SPF0-F1
#
_entry.id   AF-A0AAU2SPF0-F1
#
_cell.length_a   1.000
_cell.length_b   1.000
_cell.length_c   1.000
_cell.angle_alpha   90.00
_cell.angle_beta   90.00
_cell.angle_gamma   90.00
#
_symmetry.space_group_name_H-M   'P 1'
#
loop_
_entity.id
_entity.type
_entity.pdbx_description
1 polymer ?
#
loop_
_entity_poly.entity_id
_entity_poly.type
_entity_poly.pdbx_seq_one_letter_code
_entity_poly.pdbx_strand_id
1 'polypeptide(L)'
;MTHSQTNDSARATDTYLLFAHEAYYPDSGTQEINTTVVAAASLLHPQVRQPDGARMHDRLTRGRQPGEIIPLSTLTHELDGGASWPSVGDWETVTTDLVQLVRTGECDALSLGLLEIGRALVCVGPNSHVRAFDAPAGQVISYGPQERAAVLAEVDRFLTNLVAERPFWPGDGLLPPLFRTA
;
A
#
# COMPACT_ATOMS: atom_id res chain seq x y z
N MET A 1 4.75 -1.47 39.20
CA MET A 1 3.73 -1.44 38.13
C MET A 1 3.69 -0.03 37.61
N THR A 2 4.19 0.19 36.39
CA THR A 2 4.16 1.51 35.76
C THR A 2 4.20 1.31 34.24
N HIS A 3 3.01 1.46 33.66
CA HIS A 3 2.63 1.84 32.30
C HIS A 3 3.59 1.51 31.14
N SER A 4 3.20 0.48 30.37
CA SER A 4 3.48 0.35 28.94
C SER A 4 2.92 1.57 28.20
N GLN A 5 3.79 2.45 27.70
CA GLN A 5 3.37 3.64 26.95
C GLN A 5 4.27 3.95 25.74
N THR A 6 4.96 2.94 25.19
CA THR A 6 5.91 3.14 24.07
C THR A 6 5.49 2.54 22.73
N ASN A 7 4.34 1.88 22.61
CA ASN A 7 3.98 1.16 21.37
C ASN A 7 2.86 1.78 20.53
N ASP A 8 2.13 2.79 21.02
CA ASP A 8 1.08 3.47 20.22
C ASP A 8 1.61 4.64 19.38
N SER A 9 2.79 5.19 19.72
CA SER A 9 3.29 6.42 19.09
C SER A 9 3.93 6.20 17.72
N ALA A 10 4.38 4.98 17.39
CA ALA A 10 5.09 4.71 16.13
C ALA A 10 4.15 4.69 14.91
N ARG A 11 2.88 4.32 15.09
CA ARG A 11 1.86 4.34 14.05
C ARG A 11 1.17 5.71 13.91
N ALA A 12 1.25 6.53 14.96
CA ALA A 12 0.44 7.74 15.11
C ALA A 12 0.80 8.91 14.17
N THR A 13 1.74 8.75 13.24
CA THR A 13 2.11 9.78 12.26
C THR A 13 2.12 9.35 10.80
N ASP A 14 2.16 8.06 10.49
CA ASP A 14 2.45 7.59 9.12
C ASP A 14 1.21 7.11 8.37
N THR A 15 1.11 7.46 7.10
CA THR A 15 0.20 6.82 6.13
C THR A 15 0.94 5.70 5.42
N TYR A 16 0.24 4.65 5.00
CA TYR A 16 0.84 3.52 4.27
C TYR A 16 0.25 3.38 2.88
N LEU A 17 1.09 3.01 1.91
CA LEU A 17 0.66 2.67 0.55
C LEU A 17 0.54 1.15 0.43
N LEU A 18 -0.62 0.66 0.00
CA LEU A 18 -0.83 -0.73 -0.41
C LEU A 18 -0.91 -0.79 -1.94
N PHE A 19 -0.13 -1.68 -2.57
CA PHE A 19 -0.20 -1.87 -4.01
C PHE A 19 0.03 -3.33 -4.38
N ALA A 20 -0.73 -3.80 -5.38
CA ALA A 20 -0.47 -5.07 -6.01
C ALA A 20 0.60 -4.89 -7.09
N HIS A 21 1.40 -5.91 -7.31
CA HIS A 21 2.45 -5.93 -8.33
C HIS A 21 2.50 -7.32 -8.99
N GLU A 22 3.38 -7.50 -9.98
CA GLU A 22 3.64 -8.82 -10.55
C GLU A 22 4.13 -9.79 -9.47
N ALA A 23 3.58 -10.99 -9.47
CA ALA A 23 3.86 -11.98 -8.45
C ALA A 23 5.33 -12.44 -8.52
N TYR A 24 5.98 -12.57 -7.36
CA TYR A 24 7.31 -13.16 -7.26
C TYR A 24 7.42 -14.05 -6.01
N TYR A 25 8.45 -14.90 -5.99
CA TYR A 25 8.73 -15.80 -4.87
C TYR A 25 10.07 -15.38 -4.25
N PRO A 26 10.11 -14.96 -2.96
CA PRO A 26 11.37 -14.76 -2.27
C PRO A 26 12.11 -16.10 -2.09
N ASP A 27 13.45 -16.07 -2.11
CA ASP A 27 14.31 -17.26 -2.22
C ASP A 27 13.85 -18.47 -1.40
N SER A 28 13.83 -19.65 -2.02
CA SER A 28 13.42 -20.96 -1.46
C SER A 28 12.00 -21.07 -0.84
N GLY A 29 11.19 -20.01 -0.89
CA GLY A 29 9.85 -19.97 -0.30
C GLY A 29 8.72 -20.45 -1.22
N THR A 30 7.76 -21.17 -0.64
CA THR A 30 6.54 -21.70 -1.31
C THR A 30 5.41 -20.68 -1.44
N GLN A 31 5.58 -19.47 -0.90
CA GLN A 31 4.53 -18.45 -0.84
C GLN A 31 4.78 -17.36 -1.88
N GLU A 32 3.82 -17.22 -2.79
CA GLU A 32 3.78 -16.13 -3.76
C GLU A 32 3.58 -14.78 -3.04
N ILE A 33 4.36 -13.77 -3.41
CA ILE A 33 4.14 -12.37 -3.00
C ILE A 33 3.58 -11.61 -4.19
N ASN A 34 2.41 -11.01 -4.02
CA ASN A 34 1.69 -10.31 -5.09
C ASN A 34 1.16 -8.94 -4.68
N THR A 35 1.32 -8.57 -3.41
CA THR A 35 0.89 -7.30 -2.83
C THR A 35 1.88 -6.85 -1.77
N THR A 36 2.12 -5.55 -1.68
CA THR A 36 3.09 -4.98 -0.73
C THR A 36 2.51 -3.73 -0.06
N VAL A 37 2.80 -3.57 1.24
CA VAL A 37 2.60 -2.32 1.98
C VAL A 37 3.94 -1.70 2.34
N VAL A 38 4.08 -0.40 2.10
CA VAL A 38 5.23 0.43 2.50
C VAL A 38 4.75 1.68 3.24
N ALA A 39 5.63 2.29 4.03
CA ALA A 39 5.41 3.65 4.53
C ALA A 39 5.24 4.62 3.34
N ALA A 40 4.32 5.57 3.44
CA ALA A 40 4.14 6.61 2.44
C ALA A 40 5.47 7.31 2.11
N ALA A 41 6.27 7.59 3.15
CA ALA A 41 7.56 8.26 3.04
C ALA A 41 8.58 7.51 2.16
N SER A 42 8.43 6.20 1.91
CA SER A 42 9.29 5.47 0.96
C SER A 42 9.17 5.99 -0.47
N LEU A 43 8.06 6.67 -0.83
CA LEU A 43 7.92 7.37 -2.11
C LEU A 43 8.90 8.55 -2.27
N LEU A 44 9.51 9.01 -1.17
CA LEU A 44 10.52 10.08 -1.16
C LEU A 44 11.95 9.55 -1.23
N HIS A 45 12.12 8.22 -1.32
CA HIS A 45 13.44 7.63 -1.43
C HIS A 45 14.12 8.03 -2.76
N PRO A 46 15.44 8.31 -2.78
CA PRO A 46 16.13 8.77 -4.00
C PRO A 46 16.12 7.78 -5.18
N GLN A 47 15.92 6.50 -4.90
CA GLN A 47 15.81 5.46 -5.95
C GLN A 47 14.38 5.31 -6.50
N VAL A 48 13.37 5.97 -5.90
CA VAL A 48 12.04 6.11 -6.51
C VAL A 48 12.07 7.28 -7.48
N ARG A 49 11.49 7.11 -8.68
CA ARG A 49 11.39 8.16 -9.68
C ARG A 49 10.82 9.45 -9.10
N GLN A 50 11.61 10.53 -9.17
CA GLN A 50 11.19 11.88 -8.80
C GLN A 50 11.00 12.75 -10.05
N PRO A 51 10.05 13.71 -10.04
CA PRO A 51 9.23 14.15 -8.91
C PRO A 51 7.95 13.32 -8.66
N ASP A 52 7.77 12.22 -9.39
CA ASP A 52 6.53 11.42 -9.38
C ASP A 52 6.26 10.81 -7.99
N GLY A 53 7.27 10.22 -7.35
CA GLY A 53 7.18 9.70 -5.99
C GLY A 53 6.76 10.79 -4.99
N ALA A 54 7.37 11.97 -5.02
CA ALA A 54 7.01 13.07 -4.13
C ALA A 54 5.60 13.63 -4.39
N ARG A 55 5.12 13.63 -5.64
CA ARG A 55 3.74 14.00 -5.97
C ARG A 55 2.74 12.94 -5.51
N MET A 56 3.07 11.67 -5.66
CA MET A 56 2.28 10.56 -5.11
C MET A 56 2.21 10.64 -3.59
N HIS A 57 3.33 10.92 -2.91
CA HIS A 57 3.39 11.12 -1.47
C HIS A 57 2.46 12.23 -0.99
N ASP A 58 2.49 13.41 -1.64
CA ASP A 58 1.58 14.52 -1.33
C ASP A 58 0.10 14.13 -1.47
N ARG A 59 -0.26 13.36 -2.51
CA ARG A 59 -1.62 12.87 -2.68
C ARG A 59 -2.00 11.82 -1.64
N LEU A 60 -1.06 10.94 -1.30
CA LEU A 60 -1.26 9.84 -0.38
C LEU A 60 -1.51 10.34 1.04
N THR A 61 -0.79 11.38 1.48
CA THR A 61 -0.78 11.87 2.87
C THR A 61 -1.81 12.97 3.16
N ARG A 62 -2.33 13.65 2.14
CA ARG A 62 -3.27 14.76 2.33
C ARG A 62 -4.61 14.30 2.89
N GLY A 63 -4.98 14.83 4.05
CA GLY A 63 -6.29 14.61 4.67
C GLY A 63 -6.49 13.19 5.20
N ARG A 64 -5.41 12.42 5.37
CA ARG A 64 -5.47 11.06 5.91
C ARG A 64 -5.40 11.03 7.41
N GLN A 65 -5.90 9.93 7.97
CA GLN A 65 -5.65 9.61 9.36
C GLN A 65 -4.27 8.97 9.51
N PRO A 66 -3.57 9.21 10.62
CA PRO A 66 -2.39 8.45 10.93
C PRO A 66 -2.70 6.95 11.04
N GLY A 67 -1.80 6.14 10.51
CA GLY A 67 -1.95 4.70 10.40
C GLY A 67 -2.78 4.24 9.20
N GLU A 68 -3.40 5.12 8.43
CA GLU A 68 -4.31 4.71 7.36
C GLU A 68 -3.57 3.96 6.23
N ILE A 69 -4.11 2.80 5.82
CA ILE A 69 -3.60 2.02 4.68
C ILE A 69 -4.40 2.42 3.45
N ILE A 70 -3.72 3.01 2.47
CA ILE A 70 -4.33 3.51 1.24
C ILE A 70 -3.93 2.60 0.08
N PRO A 71 -4.86 1.82 -0.48
CA PRO A 71 -4.61 1.10 -1.72
C PRO A 71 -4.36 2.07 -2.88
N LEU A 72 -3.44 1.73 -3.78
CA LEU A 72 -3.21 2.50 -5.01
C LEU A 72 -4.50 2.64 -5.84
N SER A 73 -5.40 1.67 -5.76
CA SER A 73 -6.73 1.75 -6.39
C SER A 73 -7.63 2.83 -5.77
N THR A 74 -7.52 3.09 -4.47
CA THR A 74 -8.19 4.21 -3.80
C THR A 74 -7.63 5.52 -4.35
N LEU A 75 -6.32 5.67 -4.42
CA LEU A 75 -5.69 6.87 -4.96
C LEU A 75 -6.05 7.09 -6.44
N THR A 76 -6.10 6.01 -7.23
CA THR A 76 -6.55 6.03 -8.63
C THR A 76 -8.01 6.48 -8.73
N HIS A 77 -8.88 5.97 -7.84
CA HIS A 77 -10.28 6.37 -7.81
C HIS A 77 -10.45 7.87 -7.53
N GLU A 78 -9.71 8.40 -6.56
CA GLU A 78 -9.71 9.83 -6.22
C GLU A 78 -9.12 10.73 -7.32
N LEU A 79 -8.28 10.16 -8.19
CA LEU A 79 -7.74 10.81 -9.39
C LEU A 79 -8.66 10.61 -10.61
N ASP A 80 -9.96 10.80 -10.42
CA ASP A 80 -11.00 10.68 -11.45
C ASP A 80 -10.98 9.32 -12.15
N GLY A 81 -10.84 8.24 -11.37
CA GLY A 81 -10.71 6.88 -11.92
C GLY A 81 -9.42 6.65 -12.71
N GLY A 82 -8.38 7.47 -12.46
CA GLY A 82 -7.07 7.38 -13.07
C GLY A 82 -6.82 8.37 -14.20
N ALA A 83 -7.84 9.10 -14.66
CA ALA A 83 -7.69 10.10 -15.72
C ALA A 83 -6.72 11.23 -15.33
N SER A 84 -6.58 11.51 -14.04
CA SER A 84 -5.72 12.58 -13.51
C SER A 84 -4.28 12.13 -13.21
N TRP A 85 -3.92 10.84 -13.41
CA TRP A 85 -2.55 10.32 -13.21
C TRP A 85 -1.46 11.08 -13.98
N PRO A 86 -1.65 11.47 -15.27
CA PRO A 86 -0.62 12.20 -16.01
C PRO A 86 -0.18 13.52 -15.36
N SER A 87 -1.03 14.11 -14.51
CA SER A 87 -0.68 15.33 -13.74
C SER A 87 0.09 15.04 -12.44
N VAL A 88 0.06 13.80 -11.97
CA VAL A 88 0.73 13.33 -10.75
C VAL A 88 2.05 12.67 -11.10
N GLY A 89 2.07 11.68 -11.99
CA GLY A 89 3.28 10.96 -12.36
C GLY A 89 3.01 9.57 -12.93
N ASP A 90 4.09 8.89 -13.32
CA ASP A 90 4.06 7.50 -13.77
C ASP A 90 4.03 6.55 -12.56
N TRP A 91 2.83 6.20 -12.12
CA TRP A 91 2.62 5.32 -10.97
C TRP A 91 3.13 3.89 -11.21
N GLU A 92 3.17 3.43 -12.47
CA GLU A 92 3.64 2.08 -12.82
C GLU A 92 5.14 1.98 -12.57
N THR A 93 5.90 2.97 -13.03
CA THR A 93 7.33 3.00 -12.71
C THR A 93 7.56 3.22 -11.22
N VAL A 94 6.81 4.12 -10.56
CA VAL A 94 6.98 4.33 -9.11
C VAL A 94 6.73 3.04 -8.31
N THR A 95 5.69 2.26 -8.64
CA THR A 95 5.47 0.96 -7.95
C THR A 95 6.56 -0.04 -8.28
N THR A 96 7.10 -0.04 -9.50
CA THR A 96 8.26 -0.88 -9.87
C THR A 96 9.50 -0.54 -9.05
N ASP A 97 9.81 0.76 -8.89
CA ASP A 97 10.94 1.23 -8.07
C ASP A 97 10.75 0.83 -6.59
N LEU A 98 9.53 0.96 -6.06
CA LEU A 98 9.21 0.50 -4.70
C LEU A 98 9.42 -1.01 -4.53
N VAL A 99 9.01 -1.84 -5.50
CA VAL A 99 9.28 -3.29 -5.45
C VAL A 99 10.79 -3.55 -5.39
N GLN A 100 11.59 -2.81 -6.16
CA GLN A 100 13.05 -2.97 -6.11
C GLN A 100 13.61 -2.61 -4.73
N LEU A 101 13.18 -1.49 -4.13
CA LEU A 101 13.60 -1.11 -2.78
C LEU A 101 13.33 -2.19 -1.74
N VAL A 102 12.12 -2.74 -1.77
CA VAL A 102 11.71 -3.81 -0.86
C VAL A 102 12.59 -5.05 -1.05
N ARG A 103 12.88 -5.40 -2.30
CA ARG A 103 13.69 -6.59 -2.62
C ARG A 103 15.17 -6.42 -2.26
N THR A 104 15.69 -5.19 -2.28
CA THR A 104 17.07 -4.90 -1.87
C THR A 104 17.20 -4.60 -0.38
N GLY A 105 16.10 -4.52 0.36
CA GLY A 105 16.10 -4.22 1.79
C GLY A 105 16.40 -2.76 2.11
N GLU A 106 16.11 -1.85 1.17
CA GLU A 106 16.35 -0.40 1.30
C GLU A 106 15.14 0.33 1.92
N CYS A 107 14.07 -0.40 2.26
CA CYS A 107 13.01 0.03 3.16
C CYS A 107 12.32 -1.18 3.80
N ASP A 108 11.62 -0.96 4.91
CA ASP A 108 10.73 -1.96 5.49
C ASP A 108 9.44 -2.07 4.65
N ALA A 109 8.96 -3.31 4.54
CA ALA A 109 7.72 -3.61 3.84
C ALA A 109 6.98 -4.78 4.48
N LEU A 110 5.66 -4.79 4.32
CA LEU A 110 4.82 -5.95 4.55
C LEU A 110 4.46 -6.54 3.19
N SER A 111 5.18 -7.60 2.82
CA SER A 111 4.96 -8.38 1.59
C SER A 111 3.95 -9.50 1.84
N LEU A 112 2.89 -9.53 1.03
CA LEU A 112 1.74 -10.42 1.20
C LEU A 112 1.45 -11.22 -0.08
N GLY A 113 1.11 -12.48 0.12
CA GLY A 113 0.46 -13.32 -0.89
C GLY A 113 -1.04 -13.32 -0.68
N LEU A 114 -1.73 -12.29 -1.17
CA LEU A 114 -3.19 -12.24 -1.07
C LEU A 114 -3.80 -13.29 -2.00
N LEU A 115 -4.89 -13.93 -1.54
CA LEU A 115 -5.72 -14.77 -2.39
C LEU A 115 -6.28 -13.94 -3.56
N GLU A 116 -6.58 -14.59 -4.68
CA GLU A 116 -6.97 -13.94 -5.94
C GLU A 116 -8.08 -12.89 -5.77
N ILE A 117 -9.15 -13.23 -5.04
CA ILE A 117 -10.26 -12.30 -4.77
C ILE A 117 -9.81 -11.12 -3.88
N GLY A 118 -8.99 -11.38 -2.86
CA GLY A 118 -8.46 -10.33 -1.99
C GLY A 118 -7.58 -9.35 -2.77
N ARG A 119 -6.69 -9.87 -3.61
CA ARG A 119 -5.87 -9.08 -4.53
C ARG A 119 -6.73 -8.27 -5.49
N ALA A 120 -7.76 -8.87 -6.10
CA ALA A 120 -8.67 -8.17 -7.00
C ALA A 120 -9.42 -7.03 -6.29
N LEU A 121 -9.89 -7.25 -5.05
CA LEU A 121 -10.61 -6.25 -4.26
C LEU A 121 -9.75 -5.03 -3.91
N VAL A 122 -8.46 -5.22 -3.65
CA VAL A 122 -7.53 -4.09 -3.39
C VAL A 122 -7.03 -3.41 -4.67
N CYS A 123 -7.24 -4.01 -5.84
CA CYS A 123 -6.94 -3.42 -7.15
C CYS A 123 -8.08 -2.59 -7.74
N VAL A 124 -9.32 -2.73 -7.24
CA VAL A 124 -10.47 -1.94 -7.70
C VAL A 124 -10.79 -0.79 -6.75
N GLY A 125 -11.54 0.20 -7.25
CA GLY A 125 -11.95 1.36 -6.46
C GLY A 125 -12.77 0.98 -5.22
N PRO A 126 -12.85 1.86 -4.21
CA PRO A 126 -13.43 1.56 -2.90
C PRO A 126 -14.91 1.14 -2.95
N ASN A 127 -15.65 1.60 -3.96
CA ASN A 127 -17.07 1.31 -4.16
C ASN A 127 -17.34 0.25 -5.26
N SER A 128 -16.29 -0.33 -5.83
CA SER A 128 -16.38 -1.29 -6.94
C SER A 128 -16.75 -2.68 -6.44
N HIS A 129 -17.19 -3.53 -7.38
CA HIS A 129 -17.49 -4.93 -7.13
C HIS A 129 -16.62 -5.83 -8.02
N VAL A 130 -16.12 -6.92 -7.46
CA VAL A 130 -15.43 -8.01 -8.15
C VAL A 130 -16.39 -9.17 -8.29
N ARG A 131 -16.49 -9.75 -9.49
CA ARG A 131 -17.34 -10.91 -9.75
C ARG A 131 -16.48 -12.12 -10.05
N ALA A 132 -16.69 -13.21 -9.33
CA ALA A 132 -16.04 -14.49 -9.57
C ALA A 132 -17.06 -15.49 -10.08
N PHE A 133 -16.65 -16.32 -11.05
CA PHE A 133 -17.47 -17.42 -11.53
C PHE A 133 -17.05 -18.71 -10.80
N ASP A 134 -17.96 -19.26 -10.01
CA ASP A 134 -17.84 -20.57 -9.39
C ASP A 134 -18.28 -21.62 -10.41
N ALA A 135 -17.31 -22.21 -11.10
CA ALA A 135 -17.56 -23.21 -12.13
C ALA A 135 -18.24 -24.49 -11.58
N PRO A 136 -17.82 -25.06 -10.43
CA PRO A 136 -18.54 -26.15 -9.79
C PRO A 136 -20.02 -25.86 -9.49
N ALA A 137 -20.34 -24.66 -8.99
CA ALA A 137 -21.71 -24.28 -8.64
C ALA A 137 -22.51 -23.68 -9.81
N GLY A 138 -21.85 -23.35 -10.92
CA GLY A 138 -22.43 -22.66 -12.07
C GLY A 138 -22.93 -21.25 -11.74
N GLN A 139 -22.34 -20.58 -10.75
CA GLN A 139 -22.86 -19.33 -10.18
C GLN A 139 -21.84 -18.19 -10.24
N VAL A 140 -22.34 -16.96 -10.27
CA VAL A 140 -21.52 -15.76 -10.14
C VAL A 140 -21.66 -15.24 -8.72
N ILE A 141 -20.53 -15.15 -8.01
CA ILE A 141 -20.43 -14.55 -6.68
C ILE A 141 -19.92 -13.13 -6.85
N SER A 142 -20.56 -12.17 -6.18
CA SER A 142 -20.16 -10.76 -6.20
C SER A 142 -19.58 -10.38 -4.84
N TYR A 143 -18.39 -9.80 -4.87
CA TYR A 143 -17.67 -9.26 -3.73
C TYR A 143 -17.62 -7.74 -3.88
N GLY A 144 -17.91 -7.00 -2.82
CA GLY A 144 -18.07 -5.55 -2.85
C GLY A 144 -17.26 -4.83 -1.78
N PRO A 145 -17.69 -3.62 -1.40
CA PRO A 145 -16.98 -2.78 -0.43
C PRO A 145 -16.79 -3.43 0.95
N GLN A 146 -17.73 -4.27 1.38
CA GLN A 146 -17.64 -4.97 2.67
C GLN A 146 -16.51 -6.00 2.68
N GLU A 147 -16.39 -6.80 1.62
CA GLU A 147 -15.33 -7.80 1.49
C GLU A 147 -13.97 -7.11 1.30
N ARG A 148 -13.93 -6.01 0.55
CA ARG A 148 -12.73 -5.17 0.44
C ARG A 148 -12.29 -4.64 1.81
N ALA A 149 -13.22 -4.16 2.63
CA ALA A 149 -12.92 -3.68 3.98
C ALA A 149 -12.38 -4.80 4.88
N ALA A 150 -12.91 -6.02 4.76
CA ALA A 150 -12.41 -7.18 5.49
C ALA A 150 -10.96 -7.52 5.11
N VAL A 151 -10.61 -7.47 3.82
CA VAL A 151 -9.22 -7.66 3.35
C VAL A 151 -8.31 -6.58 3.92
N LEU A 152 -8.72 -5.31 3.89
CA LEU A 152 -7.92 -4.22 4.45
C LEU A 152 -7.75 -4.33 5.96
N ALA A 153 -8.77 -4.77 6.69
CA ALA A 153 -8.68 -5.03 8.13
C ALA A 153 -7.70 -6.17 8.46
N GLU A 154 -7.59 -7.18 7.59
CA GLU A 154 -6.59 -8.23 7.76
C GLU A 154 -5.17 -7.72 7.51
N VAL A 155 -4.95 -6.95 6.44
CA VAL A 155 -3.67 -6.28 6.15
C VAL A 155 -3.28 -5.37 7.32
N ASP A 156 -4.24 -4.61 7.84
CA ASP A 156 -4.10 -3.73 8.99
C ASP A 156 -3.62 -4.47 10.24
N ARG A 157 -4.21 -5.62 10.54
CA ARG A 157 -3.80 -6.47 11.66
C ARG A 157 -2.35 -6.94 11.51
N PHE A 158 -1.95 -7.37 10.31
CA PHE A 158 -0.57 -7.78 10.06
C PHE A 158 0.42 -6.61 10.22
N LEU A 159 0.09 -5.45 9.67
CA LEU A 159 0.90 -4.25 9.80
C LEU A 159 1.01 -3.80 11.27
N THR A 160 -0.10 -3.80 12.01
CA THR A 160 -0.13 -3.45 13.44
C THR A 160 0.86 -4.28 14.24
N ASN A 161 0.88 -5.59 14.02
CA ASN A 161 1.80 -6.48 14.72
C ASN A 161 3.26 -6.15 14.38
N LEU A 162 3.55 -5.86 13.11
CA LEU A 162 4.90 -5.52 12.67
C LEU A 162 5.39 -4.20 13.28
N VAL A 163 4.54 -3.17 13.29
CA VAL A 163 4.91 -1.84 13.82
C VAL A 163 4.94 -1.76 15.34
N ALA A 164 4.28 -2.70 16.03
CA ALA A 164 4.35 -2.81 17.49
C ALA A 164 5.72 -3.31 17.97
N GLU A 165 6.47 -4.02 17.12
CA GLU A 165 7.81 -4.53 17.44
C GLU A 165 8.91 -3.51 17.13
N ARG A 166 8.75 -2.74 16.05
CA ARG A 166 9.72 -1.71 15.61
C ARG A 166 9.04 -0.64 14.75
N PRO A 167 9.57 0.59 14.72
CA PRO A 167 9.15 1.59 13.74
C PRO A 167 9.29 1.04 12.31
N PHE A 168 8.31 1.29 11.46
CA PHE A 168 8.31 0.84 10.06
C PHE A 168 9.19 1.77 9.23
N TRP A 169 10.43 1.36 8.98
CA TRP A 169 11.45 2.23 8.42
C TRP A 169 11.22 2.51 6.92
N PRO A 170 11.06 3.78 6.51
CA PRO A 170 10.76 4.12 5.12
C PRO A 170 11.96 4.07 4.16
N GLY A 171 13.17 3.82 4.67
CA GLY A 171 14.43 3.99 3.94
C GLY A 171 15.22 5.21 4.41
N ASP A 172 16.48 5.30 3.98
CA ASP A 172 17.40 6.39 4.33
C ASP A 172 17.46 7.48 3.25
N GLY A 173 17.98 8.65 3.61
CA GLY A 173 18.25 9.73 2.64
C GLY A 173 17.01 10.29 1.95
N LEU A 174 15.84 10.19 2.59
CA LEU A 174 14.58 10.65 2.01
C LEU A 174 14.64 12.12 1.62
N LEU A 175 14.14 12.41 0.42
CA LEU A 175 14.00 13.77 -0.07
C LEU A 175 12.89 14.49 0.71
N PRO A 176 12.96 15.83 0.86
CA PRO A 176 11.89 16.58 1.50
C PRO A 176 10.57 16.41 0.72
N PRO A 177 9.43 16.30 1.42
CA PRO A 177 8.12 16.35 0.77
C PRO A 177 7.98 17.62 -0.07
N LEU A 178 7.09 17.57 -1.07
CA LEU A 178 6.65 18.78 -1.77
C LEU A 178 5.86 19.66 -0.79
N PHE A 179 6.55 20.48 0.00
CA PHE A 179 5.92 21.55 0.74
C PHE A 179 5.41 22.56 -0.28
N ARG A 180 4.10 22.78 -0.32
CA ARG A 180 3.58 24.00 -0.92
C ARG A 180 3.90 25.15 0.04
N THR A 181 4.69 26.10 -0.44
CA THR A 181 4.58 27.48 0.06
C THR A 181 3.12 27.87 -0.07
N ALA A 182 2.50 28.25 1.05
CA ALA A 182 1.14 28.75 1.09
C ALA A 182 0.95 29.99 0.20
#